data_AF-A0A059B951-F1
#
_entry.id   AF-A0A059B951-F1
#
_cell.length_a   1.000
_cell.length_b   1.000
_cell.length_c   1.000
_cell.angle_alpha   90.00
_cell.angle_beta   90.00
_cell.angle_gamma   90.00
#
_symmetry.space_group_name_H-M   'P 1'
#
loop_
_entity.id
_entity.type
_entity.pdbx_description
1 polymer ?
#
loop_
_entity_poly.entity_id
_entity_poly.type
_entity_poly.pdbx_seq_one_letter_code
_entity_poly.pdbx_strand_id
1 'polypeptide(L)'
;MALSSVCPTEDAVREFLEYLVDPVIPATSSVRDSPSPSQQQWVAKQVHGVVILYNYYHRKQHRQLEFLGFESFCKLIAVLKPPLLAYMKYLQRNDDAELVDPEKQLSLTEKTIMNACDLCMRLSASKDIPDIEGWSISEVAVFLVDSRKENCLLLFSKDGNGVWSLFEKDVDISNQSSEAMPDLKQCKKKRIKKCKKKRITKKPLRDDPSINEDAMQQLAFSSVKEATAISQAHLSILESHTVYSLGKEKSTSRFYIMQWTQPTSEDAIQVPIYAFWVPIKDAIDRL
;
A
#
# COMPACT_ATOMS: atom_id res chain seq x y z
N MET A 1 -10.82 2.22 -32.53
CA MET A 1 -10.18 1.92 -31.23
C MET A 1 -8.70 1.78 -31.48
N ALA A 2 -7.88 2.76 -31.10
CA ALA A 2 -6.44 2.62 -31.18
C ALA A 2 -5.99 1.71 -30.04
N LEU A 3 -5.27 0.64 -30.36
CA LEU A 3 -4.46 -0.07 -29.37
C LEU A 3 -3.54 0.99 -28.75
N SER A 4 -3.69 1.29 -27.45
CA SER A 4 -2.77 2.19 -26.76
C SER A 4 -1.38 1.56 -26.87
N SER A 5 -0.54 2.08 -27.76
CA SER A 5 0.83 1.63 -27.90
C SER A 5 1.55 1.91 -26.59
N VAL A 6 2.07 0.86 -25.96
CA VAL A 6 2.86 1.01 -24.73
C VAL A 6 4.07 1.90 -25.02
N CYS A 7 4.28 2.90 -24.14
CA CYS A 7 5.42 3.81 -24.25
C CYS A 7 6.73 3.00 -24.16
N PRO A 8 7.59 3.04 -25.21
CA PRO A 8 8.86 2.34 -25.21
C PRO A 8 9.75 2.73 -24.05
N THR A 9 10.68 1.85 -23.69
CA THR A 9 11.62 2.03 -22.57
C THR A 9 12.37 3.36 -22.63
N GLU A 10 12.92 3.68 -23.79
CA GLU A 10 13.74 4.89 -24.00
C GLU A 10 12.93 6.16 -23.82
N ASP A 11 11.69 6.18 -24.35
CA ASP A 11 10.80 7.33 -24.26
C ASP A 11 10.30 7.52 -22.82
N ALA A 12 9.91 6.44 -22.14
CA ALA A 12 9.46 6.51 -20.74
C ALA A 12 10.59 7.00 -19.81
N VAL A 13 11.80 6.45 -19.95
CA VAL A 13 12.95 6.88 -19.14
C VAL A 13 13.34 8.33 -19.46
N ARG A 14 13.25 8.75 -20.73
CA ARG A 14 13.50 10.15 -21.13
C ARG A 14 12.54 11.11 -20.43
N GLU A 15 11.23 10.83 -20.48
CA GLU A 15 10.21 11.64 -19.80
C GLU A 15 10.48 11.74 -18.29
N PHE A 16 10.83 10.63 -17.63
CA PHE A 16 11.16 10.66 -16.21
C PHE A 16 12.43 11.48 -15.89
N LEU A 17 13.44 11.40 -16.76
CA LEU A 17 14.66 12.23 -16.63
C LEU A 17 14.34 13.71 -16.82
N GLU A 18 13.56 14.06 -17.85
CA GLU A 18 13.14 15.43 -18.12
C GLU A 18 12.34 16.02 -16.95
N TYR A 19 11.48 15.23 -16.32
CA TYR A 19 10.68 15.69 -15.20
C TYR A 19 11.45 15.79 -13.87
N LEU A 20 12.24 14.76 -13.53
CA LEU A 20 12.87 14.65 -12.20
C LEU A 20 14.29 15.18 -12.14
N VAL A 21 15.05 15.04 -13.23
CA VAL A 21 16.49 15.25 -13.23
C VAL A 21 16.86 16.60 -13.84
N ASP A 22 16.20 17.04 -14.91
CA ASP A 22 16.48 18.34 -15.54
C ASP A 22 16.38 19.53 -14.59
N PRO A 23 15.39 19.61 -13.68
CA PRO A 23 15.29 20.73 -12.75
C PRO A 23 16.46 20.83 -11.77
N VAL A 24 17.20 19.74 -11.55
CA VAL A 24 18.29 19.68 -10.56
C VAL A 24 19.69 19.64 -11.19
N ILE A 25 19.78 19.42 -12.50
CA ILE A 25 21.04 19.51 -13.25
C ILE A 25 21.25 20.97 -13.69
N PRO A 26 22.42 21.57 -13.41
CA PRO A 26 22.72 22.92 -13.90
C PRO A 26 22.70 22.96 -15.44
N ALA A 27 21.94 23.90 -16.01
CA ALA A 27 21.88 24.12 -17.46
C ALA A 27 23.25 24.45 -18.09
N THR A 28 24.19 24.92 -17.28
CA THR A 28 25.56 25.29 -17.69
C THR A 28 26.58 24.72 -16.70
N SER A 29 26.71 23.40 -16.61
CA SER A 29 27.91 22.82 -16.01
C SER A 29 29.06 22.99 -16.99
N SER A 30 29.92 23.98 -16.76
CA SER A 30 31.29 23.93 -17.28
C SER A 30 31.89 22.58 -16.88
N VAL A 31 32.48 21.86 -17.84
CA VAL A 31 33.13 20.54 -17.67
C VAL A 31 34.20 20.54 -16.55
N ARG A 32 34.59 21.72 -16.04
CA ARG A 32 35.64 21.89 -15.03
C ARG A 32 35.19 21.95 -13.58
N ASP A 33 33.91 22.16 -13.27
CA ASP A 33 33.46 22.26 -11.88
C ASP A 33 32.88 20.92 -11.41
N SER A 34 33.60 20.24 -10.53
CA SER A 34 33.12 19.01 -9.90
C SER A 34 31.83 19.28 -9.11
N PRO A 35 30.76 18.49 -9.27
CA PRO A 35 29.50 18.73 -8.58
C PRO A 35 29.69 18.73 -7.07
N SER A 36 29.06 19.69 -6.38
CA SER A 36 29.17 19.79 -4.93
C SER A 36 28.56 18.54 -4.24
N PRO A 37 28.98 18.19 -3.02
CA PRO A 37 28.43 17.02 -2.31
C PRO A 37 26.91 17.05 -2.16
N SER A 38 26.33 18.23 -1.93
CA SER A 38 24.88 18.40 -1.86
C SER A 38 24.23 18.14 -3.23
N GLN A 39 24.76 18.71 -4.32
CA GLN A 39 24.26 18.45 -5.67
C GLN A 39 24.33 16.96 -6.04
N GLN A 40 25.42 16.27 -5.68
CA GLN A 40 25.53 14.81 -5.90
C GLN A 40 24.41 14.05 -5.18
N GLN A 41 24.08 14.41 -3.94
CA GLN A 41 22.99 13.78 -3.19
C GLN A 41 21.62 14.05 -3.82
N TRP A 42 21.35 15.28 -4.25
CA TRP A 42 20.09 15.64 -4.89
C TRP A 42 19.89 14.92 -6.21
N VAL A 43 20.90 14.92 -7.08
CA VAL A 43 20.84 14.19 -8.37
C VAL A 43 20.67 12.70 -8.13
N ALA A 44 21.43 12.10 -7.20
CA ALA A 44 21.28 10.68 -6.88
C ALA A 44 19.84 10.34 -6.42
N LYS A 45 19.21 11.18 -5.59
CA LYS A 45 17.80 10.99 -5.17
C LYS A 45 16.82 11.06 -6.34
N GLN A 46 17.01 11.98 -7.28
CA GLN A 46 16.12 12.08 -8.44
C GLN A 46 16.29 10.88 -9.36
N VAL A 47 17.54 10.46 -9.62
CA VAL A 47 17.85 9.26 -10.40
C VAL A 47 17.30 8.00 -9.73
N HIS A 48 17.31 7.91 -8.40
CA HIS A 48 16.61 6.83 -7.67
C HIS A 48 15.13 6.76 -8.07
N GLY A 49 14.45 7.92 -8.05
CA GLY A 49 13.05 8.04 -8.45
C GLY A 49 12.82 7.54 -9.88
N VAL A 50 13.68 7.95 -10.83
CA VAL A 50 13.61 7.51 -12.23
C VAL A 50 13.73 5.98 -12.36
N VAL A 51 14.66 5.36 -11.64
CA VAL A 51 14.81 3.89 -11.64
C VAL A 51 13.56 3.22 -11.09
N ILE A 52 13.02 3.69 -9.96
CA ILE A 52 11.81 3.10 -9.34
C ILE A 52 10.59 3.26 -10.27
N LEU A 53 10.40 4.44 -10.85
CA LEU A 53 9.29 4.71 -11.76
C LEU A 53 9.32 3.81 -12.99
N TYR A 54 10.48 3.62 -13.61
CA TYR A 54 10.58 2.72 -14.75
C TYR A 54 10.53 1.25 -14.32
N ASN A 55 11.50 0.80 -13.51
CA ASN A 55 11.73 -0.64 -13.28
C ASN A 55 10.65 -1.32 -12.45
N TYR A 56 9.95 -0.56 -11.60
CA TYR A 56 8.86 -1.07 -10.77
C TYR A 56 7.50 -0.60 -11.30
N TYR A 57 7.20 0.70 -11.31
CA TYR A 57 5.83 1.16 -11.60
C TYR A 57 5.40 0.97 -13.06
N HIS A 58 6.14 1.55 -14.02
CA HIS A 58 5.80 1.50 -15.45
C HIS A 58 5.76 0.06 -15.97
N ARG A 59 6.76 -0.74 -15.59
CA ARG A 59 6.82 -2.17 -15.92
C ARG A 59 5.72 -3.00 -15.28
N LYS A 60 5.22 -2.62 -14.09
CA LYS A 60 4.09 -3.31 -13.45
C LYS A 60 2.80 -3.12 -14.24
N GLN A 61 2.60 -1.93 -14.82
CA GLN A 61 1.47 -1.63 -15.70
C GLN A 61 1.65 -2.25 -17.10
N HIS A 62 2.89 -2.44 -17.55
CA HIS A 62 3.22 -2.94 -18.88
C HIS A 62 4.21 -4.12 -18.82
N ARG A 63 3.70 -5.31 -18.50
CA ARG A 63 4.51 -6.52 -18.24
C ARG A 63 5.39 -7.00 -19.39
N GLN A 64 5.14 -6.55 -20.61
CA GLN A 64 5.97 -6.82 -21.79
C GLN A 64 7.29 -6.04 -21.79
N LEU A 65 7.44 -5.00 -20.95
CA LEU A 65 8.64 -4.18 -20.91
C LEU A 65 9.76 -4.86 -20.12
N GLU A 66 10.97 -4.80 -20.67
CA GLU A 66 12.15 -5.43 -20.09
C GLU A 66 12.64 -4.68 -18.84
N PHE A 67 13.13 -5.44 -17.86
CA PHE A 67 13.79 -4.88 -16.69
C PHE A 67 15.16 -4.33 -17.09
N LEU A 68 15.45 -3.09 -16.72
CA LEU A 68 16.77 -2.50 -16.93
C LEU A 68 17.64 -2.76 -15.71
N GLY A 69 18.57 -3.70 -15.84
CA GLY A 69 19.63 -3.92 -14.84
C GLY A 69 20.56 -2.71 -14.72
N PHE A 70 21.35 -2.67 -13.64
CA PHE A 70 22.28 -1.55 -13.34
C PHE A 70 23.08 -1.06 -14.55
N GLU A 71 23.76 -1.97 -15.27
CA GLU A 71 24.61 -1.62 -16.41
C GLU A 71 23.79 -1.04 -17.57
N SER A 72 22.69 -1.68 -17.95
CA SER A 72 21.81 -1.22 -19.03
C SER A 72 21.18 0.13 -18.69
N PHE A 73 20.78 0.34 -17.43
CA PHE A 73 20.23 1.60 -16.97
C PHE A 73 21.26 2.73 -17.04
N CYS A 74 22.48 2.48 -16.55
CA CYS A 74 23.59 3.43 -16.63
C CYS A 74 23.91 3.82 -18.08
N LYS A 75 23.99 2.84 -19.00
CA LYS A 75 24.19 3.10 -20.43
C LYS A 75 23.07 3.94 -21.03
N LEU A 76 21.82 3.62 -20.71
CA LEU A 76 20.66 4.34 -21.24
C LEU A 76 20.64 5.80 -20.77
N ILE A 77 20.81 6.06 -19.47
CA ILE A 77 20.79 7.44 -18.95
C ILE A 77 21.98 8.26 -19.47
N ALA A 78 23.13 7.64 -19.75
CA ALA A 78 24.26 8.32 -20.36
C ALA A 78 23.97 8.79 -21.79
N VAL A 79 23.19 8.01 -22.55
CA VAL A 79 22.74 8.39 -23.90
C VAL A 79 21.63 9.45 -23.84
N LEU A 80 20.62 9.24 -22.99
CA LEU A 80 19.47 10.14 -22.91
C LEU A 80 19.78 11.47 -22.23
N LYS A 81 20.67 11.47 -21.23
CA LYS A 81 21.03 12.66 -20.45
C LYS A 81 22.56 12.74 -20.22
N PRO A 82 23.35 13.10 -21.24
CA PRO A 82 24.81 13.21 -21.13
C PRO A 82 25.33 14.06 -19.96
N PRO A 83 24.66 15.14 -19.51
CA PRO A 83 25.09 15.89 -18.32
C PRO A 83 25.19 15.06 -17.02
N LEU A 84 24.47 13.94 -16.92
CA LEU A 84 24.59 13.02 -15.78
C LEU A 84 25.97 12.36 -15.68
N LEU A 85 26.75 12.32 -16.76
CA LEU A 85 28.10 11.76 -16.75
C LEU A 85 29.03 12.49 -15.76
N ALA A 86 28.78 13.76 -15.43
CA ALA A 86 29.53 14.48 -14.40
C ALA A 86 29.33 13.91 -12.99
N TYR A 87 28.29 13.10 -12.79
CA TYR A 87 27.91 12.47 -11.52
C TYR A 87 28.21 10.98 -11.48
N MET A 88 28.84 10.43 -12.52
CA MET A 88 29.07 9.00 -12.73
C MET A 88 30.55 8.72 -13.01
N LYS A 89 31.04 7.55 -12.61
CA LYS A 89 32.44 7.12 -12.76
C LYS A 89 32.61 5.78 -13.47
N TYR A 90 31.62 4.90 -13.35
CA TYR A 90 31.59 3.55 -13.92
C TYR A 90 31.79 3.56 -15.43
N LEU A 91 31.11 4.47 -16.15
CA LEU A 91 31.20 4.58 -17.60
C LEU A 91 32.46 5.27 -18.11
N GLN A 92 33.30 5.83 -17.22
CA GLN A 92 34.54 6.52 -17.56
C GLN A 92 35.78 5.62 -17.38
N ARG A 93 35.60 4.35 -17.03
CA ARG A 93 36.69 3.40 -16.79
C ARG A 93 37.26 2.89 -18.11
N ASN A 94 38.55 3.16 -18.35
CA ASN A 94 39.33 2.42 -19.34
C ASN A 94 39.69 1.04 -18.77
N ASP A 95 39.75 0.02 -19.62
CA ASP A 95 39.86 -1.41 -19.26
C ASP A 95 41.09 -1.82 -18.40
N ASP A 96 42.04 -0.92 -18.14
CA ASP A 96 43.36 -1.26 -17.58
C ASP A 96 43.45 -1.32 -16.03
N ALA A 97 42.34 -1.21 -15.30
CA ALA A 97 42.37 -1.23 -13.83
C ALA A 97 41.89 -2.57 -13.26
N GLU A 98 42.65 -3.64 -13.44
CA GLU A 98 42.46 -4.88 -12.69
C GLU A 98 42.69 -4.65 -11.17
N LEU A 99 41.89 -5.33 -10.34
CA LEU A 99 42.08 -5.53 -8.89
C LEU A 99 41.61 -4.43 -7.90
N VAL A 100 40.45 -3.81 -8.10
CA VAL A 100 39.74 -3.13 -7.00
C VAL A 100 38.26 -3.54 -7.01
N ASP A 101 37.75 -3.84 -5.82
CA ASP A 101 36.33 -4.11 -5.53
C ASP A 101 35.42 -3.13 -6.31
N PRO A 102 34.64 -3.61 -7.29
CA PRO A 102 33.89 -2.76 -8.20
C PRO A 102 32.86 -1.88 -7.48
N GLU A 103 32.32 -2.32 -6.33
CA GLU A 103 31.38 -1.54 -5.52
C GLU A 103 32.03 -0.35 -4.82
N LYS A 104 33.33 -0.43 -4.51
CA LYS A 104 34.09 0.65 -3.87
C LYS A 104 34.42 1.80 -4.80
N GLN A 105 34.32 1.59 -6.12
CA GLN A 105 34.65 2.62 -7.13
C GLN A 105 33.45 3.37 -7.69
N LEU A 106 32.22 2.92 -7.40
CA LEU A 106 31.01 3.58 -7.86
C LEU A 106 30.83 4.97 -7.23
N SER A 107 30.39 5.92 -8.06
CA SER A 107 29.88 7.22 -7.61
C SER A 107 28.63 7.04 -6.73
N LEU A 108 28.23 8.11 -6.03
CA LEU A 108 26.99 8.12 -5.25
C LEU A 108 25.78 7.77 -6.12
N THR A 109 25.67 8.38 -7.29
CA THR A 109 24.57 8.15 -8.24
C THR A 109 24.52 6.69 -8.70
N GLU A 110 25.67 6.09 -9.01
CA GLU A 110 25.73 4.69 -9.45
C GLU A 110 25.36 3.72 -8.34
N LYS A 111 25.84 3.94 -7.11
CA LYS A 111 25.41 3.15 -5.95
C LYS A 111 23.91 3.23 -5.76
N THR A 112 23.35 4.41 -5.95
CA THR A 112 21.90 4.63 -5.86
C THR A 112 21.14 3.91 -6.97
N ILE A 113 21.64 3.89 -8.22
CA ILE A 113 21.04 3.12 -9.32
C ILE A 113 21.08 1.63 -9.00
N MET A 114 22.24 1.10 -8.59
CA MET A 114 22.42 -0.32 -8.26
C MET A 114 21.45 -0.75 -7.15
N ASN A 115 21.44 -0.01 -6.03
CA ASN A 115 20.53 -0.25 -4.92
C ASN A 115 19.05 -0.18 -5.32
N ALA A 116 18.69 0.77 -6.20
CA ALA A 116 17.33 0.92 -6.70
C ALA A 116 16.92 -0.25 -7.61
N CYS A 117 17.82 -0.71 -8.48
CA CYS A 117 17.60 -1.90 -9.31
C CYS A 117 17.40 -3.14 -8.44
N ASP A 118 18.26 -3.37 -7.43
CA ASP A 118 18.13 -4.50 -6.51
C ASP A 118 16.85 -4.44 -5.68
N LEU A 119 16.44 -3.22 -5.27
CA LEU A 119 15.14 -3.01 -4.64
C LEU A 119 14.00 -3.37 -5.59
N CYS A 120 14.01 -2.89 -6.83
CA CYS A 120 12.97 -3.21 -7.82
C CYS A 120 12.91 -4.71 -8.13
N MET A 121 14.06 -5.39 -8.21
CA MET A 121 14.13 -6.85 -8.39
C MET A 121 13.44 -7.58 -7.25
N ARG A 122 13.76 -7.21 -5.99
CA ARG A 122 13.12 -7.79 -4.80
C ARG A 122 11.63 -7.50 -4.74
N LEU A 123 11.22 -6.27 -5.08
CA LEU A 123 9.80 -5.89 -5.13
C LEU A 123 9.04 -6.61 -6.25
N SER A 124 9.68 -6.85 -7.40
CA SER A 124 9.10 -7.61 -8.52
C SER A 124 9.02 -9.12 -8.22
N ALA A 125 9.93 -9.63 -7.40
CA ALA A 125 9.91 -11.01 -6.92
C ALA A 125 8.92 -11.23 -5.75
N SER A 126 8.55 -10.15 -5.06
CA SER A 126 7.49 -10.19 -4.05
C SER A 126 6.16 -10.47 -4.73
N LYS A 127 5.37 -11.37 -4.14
CA LYS A 127 3.98 -11.58 -4.57
C LYS A 127 3.24 -10.23 -4.50
N ASP A 128 2.39 -9.95 -5.49
CA ASP A 128 1.53 -8.75 -5.54
C ASP A 128 0.65 -8.63 -4.28
N ILE A 129 0.35 -9.77 -3.65
CA ILE A 129 -0.34 -9.86 -2.37
C ILE A 129 0.57 -10.69 -1.45
N PRO A 130 1.05 -10.15 -0.32
CA PRO A 130 1.82 -10.92 0.64
C PRO A 130 1.01 -12.14 1.07
N ASP A 131 1.71 -13.25 1.33
CA ASP A 131 1.07 -14.44 1.87
C ASP A 131 0.70 -14.15 3.33
N ILE A 132 -0.57 -13.78 3.55
CA ILE A 132 -1.10 -13.38 4.85
C ILE A 132 -1.56 -14.58 5.70
N GLU A 133 -1.34 -15.81 5.23
CA GLU A 133 -1.69 -17.03 5.98
C GLU A 133 -0.91 -17.07 7.30
N GLY A 134 -1.65 -17.20 8.41
CA GLY A 134 -1.09 -17.25 9.77
C GLY A 134 -0.74 -15.90 10.40
N TRP A 135 -1.02 -14.78 9.75
CA TRP A 135 -0.83 -13.46 10.34
C TRP A 135 -1.97 -13.07 11.27
N SER A 136 -1.68 -12.34 12.36
CA SER A 136 -2.71 -11.88 13.28
C SER A 136 -3.48 -10.68 12.75
N ILE A 137 -4.74 -10.56 13.15
CA ILE A 137 -5.56 -9.37 12.90
C ILE A 137 -5.14 -8.30 13.91
N SER A 138 -4.67 -7.15 13.43
CA SER A 138 -4.23 -6.02 14.25
C SER A 138 -5.20 -4.85 14.25
N GLU A 139 -6.05 -4.75 13.24
CA GLU A 139 -6.95 -3.62 13.05
C GLU A 139 -8.22 -4.05 12.31
N VAL A 140 -9.26 -3.23 12.45
CA VAL A 140 -10.50 -3.31 11.69
C VAL A 140 -10.59 -2.08 10.81
N ALA A 141 -10.88 -2.27 9.52
CA ALA A 141 -11.10 -1.20 8.56
C ALA A 141 -12.51 -1.30 7.96
N VAL A 142 -13.20 -0.18 7.80
CA VAL A 142 -14.57 -0.12 7.25
C VAL A 142 -14.63 0.79 6.04
N PHE A 143 -15.12 0.25 4.93
CA PHE A 143 -15.56 1.00 3.77
C PHE A 143 -17.08 1.16 3.79
N LEU A 144 -17.54 2.38 4.08
CA LEU A 144 -18.97 2.69 4.19
C LEU A 144 -19.51 3.23 2.87
N VAL A 145 -20.53 2.57 2.33
CA VAL A 145 -21.24 2.99 1.11
C VAL A 145 -22.66 3.44 1.39
N ASP A 146 -23.21 4.27 0.52
CA ASP A 146 -24.61 4.68 0.58
C ASP A 146 -25.57 3.55 0.17
N SER A 147 -26.87 3.80 0.35
CA SER A 147 -27.93 2.84 -0.01
C SER A 147 -27.90 2.47 -1.50
N ARG A 148 -27.41 3.38 -2.35
CA ARG A 148 -27.28 3.22 -3.81
C ARG A 148 -25.96 2.56 -4.24
N LYS A 149 -24.98 2.44 -3.35
CA LYS A 149 -23.61 1.98 -3.62
C LYS A 149 -22.91 2.82 -4.70
N GLU A 150 -23.25 4.11 -4.76
CA GLU A 150 -22.67 5.07 -5.70
C GLU A 150 -21.64 5.96 -5.01
N ASN A 151 -21.84 6.23 -3.73
CA ASN A 151 -20.97 7.07 -2.91
C ASN A 151 -20.39 6.27 -1.75
N CYS A 152 -19.17 6.61 -1.35
CA CYS A 152 -18.53 6.14 -0.14
C CYS A 152 -18.27 7.30 0.81
N LEU A 153 -18.28 7.02 2.11
CA LEU A 153 -17.92 8.00 3.13
C LEU A 153 -16.44 7.84 3.46
N LEU A 154 -15.66 8.90 3.24
CA LEU A 154 -14.23 8.94 3.54
C LEU A 154 -13.94 9.99 4.60
N LEU A 155 -12.93 9.71 5.43
CA LEU A 155 -12.41 10.65 6.42
C LEU A 155 -11.25 11.43 5.81
N PHE A 156 -11.23 12.75 6.03
CA PHE A 156 -10.13 13.61 5.64
C PHE A 156 -9.22 13.87 6.85
N SER A 157 -7.91 13.80 6.64
CA SER A 157 -6.92 14.00 7.71
C SER A 157 -7.14 15.32 8.45
N LYS A 158 -7.27 15.24 9.78
CA LYS A 158 -7.38 16.41 10.66
C LYS A 158 -6.11 17.24 10.72
N ASP A 159 -4.97 16.62 10.39
CA ASP A 159 -3.64 17.20 10.55
C ASP A 159 -3.21 18.04 9.33
N GLY A 160 -4.10 18.19 8.34
CA GLY A 160 -3.85 19.00 7.15
C GLY A 160 -3.00 18.32 6.07
N ASN A 161 -2.62 17.05 6.26
CA ASN A 161 -1.78 16.30 5.32
C ASN A 161 -2.50 15.91 4.01
N GLY A 162 -3.78 16.29 3.84
CA GLY A 162 -4.49 16.14 2.57
C GLY A 162 -4.93 14.71 2.22
N VAL A 163 -4.81 13.76 3.16
CA VAL A 163 -5.06 12.34 2.90
C VAL A 163 -6.49 11.96 3.25
N TRP A 164 -7.11 11.16 2.37
CA TRP A 164 -8.39 10.49 2.60
C TRP A 164 -8.16 9.10 3.19
N SER A 165 -8.92 8.72 4.21
CA SER A 165 -8.81 7.43 4.89
C SER A 165 -10.18 6.77 5.12
N LEU A 166 -10.13 5.48 5.41
CA LEU A 166 -11.28 4.69 5.85
C LEU A 166 -11.49 4.86 7.36
N PHE A 167 -12.57 4.25 7.88
CA PHE A 167 -12.75 4.12 9.33
C PHE A 167 -11.89 2.96 9.80
N GLU A 168 -10.82 3.27 10.53
CA GLU A 168 -9.85 2.29 11.02
C GLU A 168 -9.81 2.31 12.55
N LYS A 169 -9.67 1.13 13.16
CA LYS A 169 -9.55 0.99 14.61
C LYS A 169 -8.68 -0.21 14.97
N ASP A 170 -7.72 0.00 15.84
CA ASP A 170 -6.82 -1.05 16.33
C ASP A 170 -7.57 -2.09 17.16
N VAL A 171 -7.14 -3.35 17.02
CA VAL A 171 -7.58 -4.46 17.85
C VAL A 171 -6.68 -4.53 19.08
N ASP A 172 -7.21 -4.09 20.22
CA ASP A 172 -6.53 -4.22 21.51
C ASP A 172 -6.44 -5.69 21.94
N ILE A 173 -5.25 -6.27 21.79
CA ILE A 173 -4.95 -7.65 22.21
C ILE A 173 -4.95 -7.79 23.75
N SER A 174 -4.97 -6.68 24.50
CA SER A 174 -4.81 -6.68 25.97
C SER A 174 -5.99 -7.25 26.76
N ASN A 175 -7.19 -7.41 26.17
CA ASN A 175 -8.41 -7.70 26.93
C ASN A 175 -8.99 -9.12 26.73
N GLN A 176 -8.24 -10.05 26.13
CA GLN A 176 -8.66 -11.45 26.06
C GLN A 176 -8.39 -12.26 27.35
N SER A 177 -8.31 -11.60 28.50
CA SER A 177 -8.40 -12.25 29.80
C SER A 177 -9.42 -11.55 30.70
N SER A 178 -10.48 -12.28 31.02
CA SER A 178 -11.40 -12.03 32.14
C SER A 178 -12.40 -10.87 32.00
N GLU A 179 -13.59 -11.18 31.50
CA GLU A 179 -14.84 -10.71 32.11
C GLU A 179 -15.81 -11.88 32.29
N ALA A 180 -15.59 -12.64 33.37
CA ALA A 180 -16.61 -13.50 33.95
C ALA A 180 -17.52 -12.61 34.82
N MET A 181 -18.78 -12.50 34.44
CA MET A 181 -19.85 -11.94 35.28
C MET A 181 -19.95 -12.71 36.61
N PRO A 182 -20.27 -12.04 37.74
CA PRO A 182 -20.36 -12.71 39.02
C PRO A 182 -21.67 -13.51 39.16
N ASP A 183 -21.47 -14.77 39.50
CA ASP A 183 -22.33 -15.73 40.19
C ASP A 183 -23.78 -15.36 40.53
N LEU A 184 -24.72 -16.14 39.98
CA LEU A 184 -25.87 -16.60 40.75
C LEU A 184 -26.11 -18.12 40.54
N LYS A 185 -25.51 -18.90 41.46
CA LYS A 185 -26.03 -20.12 42.10
C LYS A 185 -26.43 -21.33 41.23
N GLN A 186 -25.50 -22.29 41.21
CA GLN A 186 -25.63 -23.76 41.28
C GLN A 186 -27.00 -24.43 40.99
N CYS A 187 -26.99 -25.42 40.10
CA CYS A 187 -27.43 -26.77 40.46
C CYS A 187 -26.78 -27.86 39.60
N LYS A 188 -26.29 -28.91 40.28
CA LYS A 188 -25.51 -30.02 39.70
C LYS A 188 -26.40 -31.11 39.09
N LYS A 189 -25.77 -31.88 38.17
CA LYS A 189 -25.93 -33.32 37.84
C LYS A 189 -26.73 -33.73 36.59
N LYS A 190 -25.99 -34.43 35.72
CA LYS A 190 -26.33 -35.65 34.94
C LYS A 190 -27.28 -35.46 33.74
N ARG A 191 -26.82 -35.77 32.51
CA ARG A 191 -26.79 -37.13 31.93
C ARG A 191 -26.34 -37.12 30.45
N ILE A 192 -25.50 -38.08 30.13
CA ILE A 192 -25.15 -38.55 28.77
C ILE A 192 -26.42 -39.01 28.03
N LYS A 193 -26.65 -38.52 26.81
CA LYS A 193 -27.40 -39.25 25.76
C LYS A 193 -26.82 -38.99 24.36
N LYS A 194 -26.33 -40.07 23.76
CA LYS A 194 -26.04 -40.22 22.32
C LYS A 194 -27.34 -40.24 21.51
N CYS A 195 -27.29 -39.70 20.29
CA CYS A 195 -27.82 -40.20 19.01
C CYS A 195 -27.74 -39.04 18.01
N LYS A 196 -27.52 -39.15 16.70
CA LYS A 196 -26.97 -40.13 15.73
C LYS A 196 -26.96 -39.35 14.39
N LYS A 197 -26.02 -39.67 13.48
CA LYS A 197 -25.72 -38.99 12.20
C LYS A 197 -26.88 -38.87 11.19
N LYS A 198 -26.88 -37.78 10.39
CA LYS A 198 -26.87 -37.66 8.89
C LYS A 198 -27.49 -36.29 8.50
N ARG A 199 -26.96 -35.43 7.61
CA ARG A 199 -26.17 -35.58 6.37
C ARG A 199 -25.12 -34.46 6.18
N ILE A 200 -24.07 -34.83 5.43
CA ILE A 200 -22.88 -34.09 4.95
C ILE A 200 -23.26 -33.49 3.57
N THR A 201 -22.98 -32.22 3.22
CA THR A 201 -21.76 -31.66 2.56
C THR A 201 -21.98 -30.13 2.42
N LYS A 202 -21.04 -29.18 2.53
CA LYS A 202 -19.57 -29.16 2.35
C LYS A 202 -18.92 -28.24 3.43
N LYS A 203 -17.74 -28.64 3.91
CA LYS A 203 -16.86 -27.88 4.82
C LYS A 203 -16.11 -26.75 4.09
N PRO A 204 -15.77 -25.64 4.76
CA PRO A 204 -14.43 -25.07 4.71
C PRO A 204 -13.56 -25.70 5.82
N LEU A 205 -12.27 -25.73 5.52
CA LEU A 205 -11.23 -26.51 6.16
C LEU A 205 -10.58 -25.71 7.30
N ARG A 206 -10.43 -26.37 8.47
CA ARG A 206 -9.53 -26.10 9.61
C ARG A 206 -9.77 -24.82 10.43
N ASP A 207 -10.13 -25.06 11.69
CA ASP A 207 -10.16 -24.11 12.80
C ASP A 207 -8.78 -23.49 13.02
N ASP A 208 -8.65 -22.21 12.65
CA ASP A 208 -7.68 -21.26 13.19
C ASP A 208 -8.21 -20.80 14.58
N PRO A 209 -7.39 -20.33 15.55
CA PRO A 209 -7.88 -19.98 16.87
C PRO A 209 -8.92 -18.87 16.71
N SER A 210 -10.15 -19.18 17.11
CA SER A 210 -11.38 -18.47 16.74
C SER A 210 -11.20 -16.96 16.64
N ILE A 211 -11.12 -16.44 15.41
CA ILE A 211 -11.37 -15.02 15.15
C ILE A 211 -12.74 -14.72 15.74
N ASN A 212 -12.79 -13.90 16.79
CA ASN A 212 -14.04 -13.47 17.38
C ASN A 212 -14.70 -12.46 16.43
N GLU A 213 -15.33 -12.98 15.38
CA GLU A 213 -16.02 -12.18 14.36
C GLU A 213 -17.03 -11.23 15.00
N ASP A 214 -17.74 -11.67 16.05
CA ASP A 214 -18.68 -10.80 16.75
C ASP A 214 -17.96 -9.59 17.36
N ALA A 215 -16.80 -9.78 17.99
CA ALA A 215 -15.99 -8.67 18.51
C ALA A 215 -15.47 -7.75 17.39
N MET A 216 -15.03 -8.31 16.26
CA MET A 216 -14.55 -7.51 15.13
C MET A 216 -15.66 -6.70 14.49
N GLN A 217 -16.86 -7.27 14.36
CA GLN A 217 -18.03 -6.57 13.88
C GLN A 217 -18.44 -5.44 14.84
N GLN A 218 -18.44 -5.69 16.15
CA GLN A 218 -18.72 -4.65 17.14
C GLN A 218 -17.69 -3.52 17.06
N LEU A 219 -16.40 -3.84 16.87
CA LEU A 219 -15.36 -2.84 16.67
C LEU A 219 -15.61 -2.03 15.39
N ALA A 220 -15.99 -2.70 14.30
CA ALA A 220 -16.34 -2.07 13.04
C ALA A 220 -17.52 -1.09 13.19
N PHE A 221 -18.63 -1.51 13.82
CA PHE A 221 -19.77 -0.63 14.09
C PHE A 221 -19.39 0.54 15.01
N SER A 222 -18.56 0.28 16.03
CA SER A 222 -18.08 1.33 16.93
C SER A 222 -17.27 2.40 16.20
N SER A 223 -16.42 2.00 15.25
CA SER A 223 -15.57 2.92 14.48
C SER A 223 -16.40 3.93 13.67
N VAL A 224 -17.46 3.45 13.00
CA VAL A 224 -18.37 4.29 12.23
C VAL A 224 -19.16 5.20 13.17
N LYS A 225 -19.69 4.66 14.27
CA LYS A 225 -20.48 5.42 15.25
C LYS A 225 -19.66 6.56 15.88
N GLU A 226 -18.44 6.29 16.30
CA GLU A 226 -17.53 7.27 16.89
C GLU A 226 -17.18 8.38 15.90
N ALA A 227 -17.00 8.02 14.63
CA ALA A 227 -16.61 8.97 13.60
C ALA A 227 -17.77 9.74 12.96
N THR A 228 -19.02 9.28 13.02
CA THR A 228 -20.14 9.86 12.24
C THR A 228 -21.45 10.02 13.00
N ALA A 229 -21.52 9.56 14.26
CA ALA A 229 -22.74 9.41 15.05
C ALA A 229 -23.83 8.50 14.41
N ILE A 230 -23.53 7.78 13.31
CA ILE A 230 -24.47 6.83 12.70
C ILE A 230 -24.69 5.65 13.66
N SER A 231 -25.95 5.36 13.96
CA SER A 231 -26.33 4.21 14.78
C SER A 231 -26.14 2.90 14.03
N GLN A 232 -25.72 1.86 14.76
CA GLN A 232 -25.60 0.49 14.24
C GLN A 232 -26.89 -0.02 13.59
N ALA A 233 -28.07 0.43 14.04
CA ALA A 233 -29.36 0.02 13.46
C ALA A 233 -29.53 0.41 11.98
N HIS A 234 -28.77 1.40 11.50
CA HIS A 234 -28.80 1.88 10.11
C HIS A 234 -27.66 1.30 9.27
N LEU A 235 -26.81 0.46 9.85
CA LEU A 235 -25.64 -0.12 9.21
C LEU A 235 -25.86 -1.62 8.98
N SER A 236 -25.57 -2.07 7.77
CA SER A 236 -25.55 -3.49 7.44
C SER A 236 -24.20 -3.86 6.82
N ILE A 237 -23.60 -4.94 7.29
CA ILE A 237 -22.39 -5.50 6.68
C ILE A 237 -22.79 -6.21 5.39
N LEU A 238 -22.21 -5.79 4.28
CA LEU A 238 -22.38 -6.44 2.98
C LEU A 238 -21.35 -7.55 2.78
N GLU A 239 -20.09 -7.27 3.10
CA GLU A 239 -18.96 -8.18 2.89
C GLU A 239 -17.91 -8.03 3.99
N SER A 240 -17.11 -9.09 4.17
CA SER A 240 -15.97 -9.10 5.07
C SER A 240 -14.79 -9.84 4.45
N HIS A 241 -13.61 -9.23 4.55
CA HIS A 241 -12.37 -9.69 3.96
C HIS A 241 -11.23 -9.59 4.98
N THR A 242 -10.23 -10.45 4.84
CA THR A 242 -8.98 -10.32 5.59
C THR A 242 -7.91 -9.90 4.60
N VAL A 243 -7.30 -8.73 4.84
CA VAL A 243 -6.36 -8.08 3.93
C VAL A 243 -5.07 -7.74 4.66
N TYR A 244 -4.01 -7.38 3.91
CA TYR A 244 -2.78 -6.85 4.50
C TYR A 244 -3.06 -5.56 5.28
N SER A 245 -2.55 -5.45 6.51
CA SER A 245 -2.63 -4.21 7.30
C SER A 245 -1.58 -3.20 6.84
N LEU A 246 -2.00 -1.98 6.55
CA LEU A 246 -1.07 -0.87 6.29
C LEU A 246 -0.60 -0.20 7.59
N GLY A 247 -1.38 -0.30 8.67
CA GLY A 247 -1.04 0.27 9.98
C GLY A 247 0.07 -0.48 10.70
N LYS A 248 0.22 -1.79 10.46
CA LYS A 248 1.21 -2.63 11.17
C LYS A 248 1.85 -3.70 10.28
N GLU A 249 3.18 -3.76 10.32
CA GLU A 249 3.97 -4.72 9.54
C GLU A 249 3.61 -6.17 9.91
N LYS A 250 3.54 -7.05 8.90
CA LYS A 250 3.28 -8.49 9.05
C LYS A 250 2.00 -8.80 9.84
N SER A 251 0.99 -7.98 9.64
CA SER A 251 -0.32 -8.17 10.25
C SER A 251 -1.43 -7.97 9.23
N THR A 252 -2.63 -8.39 9.61
CA THR A 252 -3.82 -8.31 8.76
C THR A 252 -4.82 -7.32 9.32
N SER A 253 -5.57 -6.72 8.42
CA SER A 253 -6.76 -5.92 8.74
C SER A 253 -8.00 -6.75 8.43
N ARG A 254 -8.98 -6.72 9.34
CA ARG A 254 -10.32 -7.21 9.06
C ARG A 254 -11.11 -6.09 8.38
N PHE A 255 -11.29 -6.23 7.07
CA PHE A 255 -11.91 -5.23 6.22
C PHE A 255 -13.39 -5.53 6.03
N TYR A 256 -14.26 -4.59 6.39
CA TYR A 256 -15.71 -4.68 6.20
C TYR A 256 -16.20 -3.68 5.16
N ILE A 257 -17.06 -4.15 4.25
CA ILE A 257 -17.87 -3.27 3.41
C ILE A 257 -19.22 -3.15 4.09
N MET A 258 -19.55 -1.94 4.53
CA MET A 258 -20.81 -1.64 5.19
C MET A 258 -21.67 -0.74 4.31
N GLN A 259 -22.98 -0.92 4.41
CA GLN A 259 -23.96 -0.06 3.77
C GLN A 259 -24.71 0.71 4.84
N TRP A 260 -24.86 2.01 4.61
CA TRP A 260 -25.75 2.86 5.37
C TRP A 260 -27.13 2.93 4.71
N THR A 261 -28.16 2.65 5.49
CA THR A 261 -29.56 2.80 5.11
C THR A 261 -30.10 4.07 5.74
N GLN A 262 -30.38 5.07 4.90
CA GLN A 262 -30.88 6.36 5.36
C GLN A 262 -32.20 6.17 6.13
N PRO A 263 -32.34 6.75 7.34
CA PRO A 263 -33.62 6.76 8.04
C PRO A 263 -34.67 7.52 7.21
N THR A 264 -35.90 7.02 7.23
CA THR A 264 -37.05 7.62 6.54
C THR A 264 -37.48 8.96 7.17
N SER A 265 -36.96 9.29 8.36
CA SER A 265 -37.10 10.58 9.05
C SER A 265 -35.92 11.50 8.75
N GLU A 266 -36.16 12.82 8.75
CA GLU A 266 -35.18 13.91 8.63
C GLU A 266 -34.23 14.00 9.84
N ASP A 267 -33.65 12.87 10.27
CA ASP A 267 -32.60 12.86 11.27
C ASP A 267 -31.31 13.33 10.60
N ALA A 268 -30.99 14.61 10.82
CA ALA A 268 -29.77 15.23 10.33
C ALA A 268 -28.56 14.42 10.81
N ILE A 269 -27.87 13.76 9.88
CA ILE A 269 -26.61 13.08 10.17
C ILE A 269 -25.62 14.15 10.62
N GLN A 270 -25.12 14.02 11.85
CA GLN A 270 -23.99 14.82 12.30
C GLN A 270 -22.71 14.21 11.73
N VAL A 271 -22.51 14.37 10.42
CA VAL A 271 -21.24 14.06 9.78
C VAL A 271 -20.24 15.14 10.24
N PRO A 272 -19.11 14.76 10.86
CA PRO A 272 -18.10 15.75 11.23
C PRO A 272 -17.59 16.49 10.00
N ILE A 273 -17.05 17.69 10.23
CA ILE A 273 -16.48 18.56 9.16
C ILE A 273 -15.38 17.84 8.35
N TYR A 274 -14.81 16.76 8.87
CA TYR A 274 -13.75 15.98 8.23
C TYR A 274 -14.24 14.66 7.61
N ALA A 275 -15.55 14.43 7.46
CA ALA A 275 -16.07 13.24 6.80
C ALA A 275 -16.96 13.63 5.61
N PHE A 276 -16.73 13.03 4.44
CA PHE A 276 -17.38 13.47 3.19
C PHE A 276 -17.84 12.28 2.35
N TRP A 277 -19.04 12.39 1.81
CA TRP A 277 -19.54 11.47 0.79
C TRP A 277 -18.85 11.81 -0.53
N VAL A 278 -18.15 10.82 -1.09
CA VAL A 278 -17.40 10.93 -2.33
C VAL A 278 -17.94 9.90 -3.32
N PRO A 279 -18.20 10.28 -4.59
CA PRO A 279 -18.53 9.30 -5.61
C PRO A 279 -17.42 8.25 -5.71
N ILE A 280 -17.79 6.96 -5.68
CA ILE A 280 -16.80 5.88 -5.66
C ILE A 280 -15.90 5.93 -6.92
N LYS A 281 -16.46 6.34 -8.06
CA LYS A 281 -15.69 6.53 -9.30
C LYS A 281 -14.58 7.56 -9.13
N ASP A 282 -14.91 8.73 -8.56
CA ASP A 282 -13.94 9.80 -8.32
C ASP A 282 -12.86 9.39 -7.32
N ALA A 283 -13.20 8.55 -6.35
CA ALA A 283 -12.23 8.00 -5.39
C ALA A 283 -11.25 7.03 -6.07
N ILE A 284 -11.72 6.22 -7.01
CA ILE A 284 -10.87 5.27 -7.78
C ILE A 284 -10.01 6.00 -8.80
N ASP A 285 -10.56 6.98 -9.51
CA ASP A 285 -9.83 7.72 -10.56
C ASP A 285 -8.70 8.60 -10.00
N ARG A 286 -8.65 8.80 -8.68
CA ARG A 286 -7.59 9.53 -7.96
C ARG A 286 -6.49 8.61 -7.40
N LEU A 287 -6.61 7.30 -7.54
CA LEU A 287 -5.60 6.30 -7.17
C LEU A 287 -4.72 5.94 -8.38
#